data_AF-E3LGE8-F1
#
_entry.id   AF-E3LGE8-F1
#
_cell.length_a   1.000
_cell.length_b   1.000
_cell.length_c   1.000
_cell.angle_alpha   90.00
_cell.angle_beta   90.00
_cell.angle_gamma   90.00
#
_symmetry.space_group_name_H-M   'P 1'
#
loop_
_entity.id
_entity.type
_entity.pdbx_description
1 polymer ?
#
loop_
_entity_poly.entity_id
_entity_poly.type
_entity_poly.pdbx_seq_one_letter_code
_entity_poly.pdbx_strand_id
1 'polypeptide(L)'
;MQHGNRKFSLVIYRTLSEQGESGEWTKSKLGNSLEKNTFDPIYDVYHTSQKLQTIFNMKSCRITVSTNDLKPECFKPLFATILSGSYNRLVLAGECINSEHLLDLMDKARLNIELHISVFIRGDFRHDNAFKFQSFTYLHSHWARIEDLKSIRNSDEIRLKDTKFNCGDINSFLHYWVGCEEDMLNYLIVELEKNEKVDEQIILKDIKTYNATHDKKCGTFMINAADRKQRLLLVGKLTIYEGKNMVSLQTYHATAEGRNNFLQ
;
A
#
# COMPACT_ATOMS: atom_id res chain seq x y z
N MET A 1 -29.90 -10.63 -3.46
CA MET A 1 -29.65 -9.69 -2.34
C MET A 1 -28.15 -9.55 -2.17
N GLN A 2 -27.59 -8.38 -2.47
CA GLN A 2 -26.15 -8.12 -2.34
C GLN A 2 -25.78 -8.04 -0.85
N HIS A 3 -24.96 -8.96 -0.36
CA HIS A 3 -24.28 -8.79 0.92
C HIS A 3 -23.19 -7.72 0.76
N GLY A 4 -23.57 -6.47 1.03
CA GLY A 4 -22.63 -5.37 1.13
C GLY A 4 -21.55 -5.70 2.16
N ASN A 5 -20.29 -5.67 1.71
CA ASN A 5 -19.10 -5.81 2.56
C ASN A 5 -19.15 -4.78 3.70
N ARG A 6 -19.60 -5.20 4.89
CA ARG A 6 -19.56 -4.38 6.10
C ARG A 6 -18.09 -4.24 6.51
N LYS A 7 -17.49 -3.07 6.26
CA LYS A 7 -16.12 -2.73 6.65
C LYS A 7 -16.13 -2.15 8.06
N PHE A 8 -15.35 -2.72 8.98
CA PHE A 8 -15.05 -2.11 10.29
C PHE A 8 -13.65 -1.51 10.25
N SER A 9 -13.52 -0.27 10.72
CA SER A 9 -12.23 0.37 10.94
C SER A 9 -12.04 0.50 12.44
N LEU A 10 -11.04 -0.19 12.98
CA LEU A 10 -10.58 0.08 14.33
C LEU A 10 -9.45 1.10 14.23
N VAL A 11 -9.70 2.29 14.76
CA VAL A 11 -8.64 3.28 14.95
C VAL A 11 -8.22 3.18 16.42
N ILE A 12 -7.00 2.70 16.66
CA ILE A 12 -6.45 2.64 18.01
C ILE A 12 -5.77 3.98 18.25
N TYR A 13 -6.51 4.92 18.86
CA TYR A 13 -5.92 6.13 19.42
C TYR A 13 -5.53 5.91 20.88
N ARG A 14 -4.49 6.60 21.33
CA ARG A 14 -4.38 6.98 22.73
C ARG A 14 -4.94 8.39 22.84
N THR A 15 -6.17 8.54 23.33
CA THR A 15 -6.72 9.87 23.60
C THR A 15 -6.05 10.44 24.85
N LEU A 16 -5.08 11.33 24.67
CA LEU A 16 -4.81 12.38 25.65
C LEU A 16 -5.54 13.64 25.16
N SER A 17 -6.58 14.00 25.92
CA SER A 17 -7.42 15.22 25.85
C SER A 17 -8.26 15.52 24.59
N GLU A 18 -9.57 15.44 24.81
CA GLU A 18 -10.66 16.38 24.46
C GLU A 18 -10.81 16.97 23.03
N GLN A 19 -11.97 16.59 22.46
CA GLN A 19 -12.80 17.27 21.47
C GLN A 19 -12.35 17.31 20.00
N GLY A 20 -13.16 16.67 19.14
CA GLY A 20 -13.14 16.86 17.69
C GLY A 20 -13.89 15.74 16.96
N GLU A 21 -15.16 15.95 16.64
CA GLU A 21 -16.03 14.97 15.99
C GLU A 21 -15.62 14.65 14.54
N SER A 22 -15.50 13.37 14.22
CA SER A 22 -16.07 12.81 12.99
C SER A 22 -16.33 11.31 13.18
N GLY A 23 -17.60 10.88 13.10
CA GLY A 23 -18.01 9.48 12.88
C GLY A 23 -17.28 8.35 13.63
N GLU A 24 -16.74 8.62 14.82
CA GLU A 24 -15.95 7.69 15.63
C GLU A 24 -16.86 7.06 16.68
N TRP A 25 -16.71 5.75 16.89
CA TRP A 25 -17.36 5.08 18.01
C TRP A 25 -16.62 5.46 19.29
N THR A 26 -16.90 6.66 19.81
CA THR A 26 -16.44 7.09 21.12
C THR A 26 -17.21 6.36 22.21
N LYS A 27 -16.54 6.24 23.38
CA LYS A 27 -16.92 5.47 24.57
C LYS A 27 -18.40 5.62 25.01
N SER A 28 -19.10 6.68 24.59
CA SER A 28 -20.50 6.94 24.93
C SER A 28 -21.51 5.92 24.36
N LYS A 29 -21.15 5.14 23.34
CA LYS A 29 -22.03 4.11 22.76
C LYS A 29 -21.81 2.68 23.26
N LEU A 30 -20.72 2.42 24.00
CA LEU A 30 -20.44 1.12 24.62
C LEU A 30 -20.80 1.23 26.10
N GLY A 31 -22.10 1.10 26.40
CA GLY A 31 -22.65 1.30 27.74
C GLY A 31 -21.93 0.49 28.84
N ASN A 32 -21.68 1.16 29.96
CA ASN A 32 -21.48 0.74 31.37
C ASN A 32 -20.80 -0.59 31.73
N SER A 33 -20.20 -1.33 30.78
CA SER A 33 -19.47 -2.58 31.06
C SER A 33 -17.96 -2.36 31.20
N LEU A 34 -17.48 -1.12 31.19
CA LEU A 34 -16.05 -0.75 31.27
C LEU A 34 -15.65 -0.11 32.61
N GLU A 35 -16.54 -0.03 33.60
CA GLU A 35 -16.23 0.71 34.85
C GLU A 35 -15.41 -0.05 35.90
N LYS A 36 -15.02 -1.29 35.63
CA LYS A 36 -14.16 -2.03 36.57
C LYS A 36 -13.19 -2.89 35.80
N ASN A 37 -12.03 -2.33 35.46
CA ASN A 37 -10.76 -3.06 35.44
C ASN A 37 -9.61 -2.10 35.08
N THR A 38 -8.52 -2.21 35.84
CA THR A 38 -7.29 -1.41 35.79
C THR A 38 -6.40 -1.73 34.58
N PHE A 39 -6.99 -1.84 33.38
CA PHE A 39 -6.31 -2.30 32.16
C PHE A 39 -6.05 -1.14 31.20
N ASP A 40 -4.94 -1.21 30.47
CA ASP A 40 -4.52 -0.19 29.49
C ASP A 40 -5.60 -0.03 28.41
N PRO A 41 -6.18 1.18 28.22
CA PRO A 41 -7.30 1.43 27.31
C PRO A 41 -7.08 0.93 25.88
N ILE A 42 -5.83 0.88 25.41
CA ILE A 42 -5.49 0.42 24.07
C ILE A 42 -5.77 -1.08 23.91
N TYR A 43 -5.40 -1.88 24.90
CA TYR A 43 -5.56 -3.33 24.88
C TYR A 43 -7.04 -3.69 25.03
N ASP A 44 -7.79 -2.97 25.87
CA ASP A 44 -9.22 -3.20 26.05
C ASP A 44 -10.00 -2.91 24.76
N VAL A 45 -9.68 -1.81 24.08
CA VAL A 45 -10.26 -1.45 22.78
C VAL A 45 -9.94 -2.52 21.73
N TYR A 46 -8.68 -2.96 21.67
CA TYR A 46 -8.27 -4.03 20.75
C TYR A 46 -9.00 -5.35 21.02
N HIS A 47 -8.98 -5.86 22.25
CA HIS A 47 -9.62 -7.13 22.58
C HIS A 47 -11.14 -7.07 22.40
N THR A 48 -11.77 -5.93 22.71
CA THR A 48 -13.20 -5.71 22.43
C THR A 48 -13.47 -5.77 20.93
N SER A 49 -12.63 -5.14 20.11
CA SER A 49 -12.78 -5.18 18.65
C SER A 49 -12.67 -6.60 18.07
N GLN A 50 -11.74 -7.42 18.58
CA GLN A 50 -11.57 -8.81 18.12
C GLN A 50 -12.79 -9.67 18.46
N LYS A 51 -13.38 -9.46 19.66
CA LYS A 51 -14.63 -10.11 20.05
C LYS A 51 -15.77 -9.71 19.11
N LEU A 52 -15.93 -8.42 18.83
CA LEU A 52 -16.95 -7.92 17.90
C LEU A 52 -16.75 -8.47 16.48
N GLN A 53 -15.50 -8.54 16.00
CA GLN A 53 -15.17 -9.10 14.69
C GLN A 53 -15.68 -10.54 14.57
N THR A 54 -15.50 -11.33 15.62
CA THR A 54 -15.93 -12.73 15.71
C THR A 54 -17.46 -12.83 15.72
N ILE A 55 -18.13 -12.05 16.58
CA ILE A 55 -19.60 -12.06 16.72
C ILE A 55 -20.30 -11.70 15.41
N PHE A 56 -19.79 -10.70 14.70
CA PHE A 56 -20.42 -10.19 13.48
C PHE A 56 -19.87 -10.79 12.19
N ASN A 57 -18.99 -11.81 12.26
CA ASN A 57 -18.34 -12.46 11.12
C ASN A 57 -17.76 -11.46 10.10
N MET A 58 -17.00 -10.48 10.62
CA MET A 58 -16.51 -9.39 9.78
C MET A 58 -15.30 -9.82 8.97
N LYS A 59 -15.42 -9.73 7.64
CA LYS A 59 -14.38 -10.15 6.69
C LYS A 59 -13.19 -9.19 6.59
N SER A 60 -13.30 -7.98 7.12
CA SER A 60 -12.22 -6.99 7.08
C SER A 60 -12.05 -6.30 8.42
N CYS A 61 -10.80 -6.22 8.84
CA CYS A 61 -10.35 -5.61 10.07
C CYS A 61 -9.12 -4.76 9.76
N ARG A 62 -9.29 -3.45 9.90
CA ARG A 62 -8.23 -2.47 9.77
C ARG A 62 -7.75 -2.06 11.15
N ILE A 63 -6.44 -2.06 11.34
CA ILE A 63 -5.78 -1.52 12.52
C ILE A 63 -5.00 -0.28 12.10
N THR A 64 -5.23 0.83 12.79
CA THR A 64 -4.43 2.05 12.65
C THR A 64 -3.67 2.32 13.93
N VAL A 65 -2.36 2.54 13.80
CA VAL A 65 -1.44 2.89 14.87
C VAL A 65 -0.93 4.31 14.61
N SER A 66 -1.21 5.23 15.54
CA SER A 66 -0.66 6.59 15.54
C SER A 66 0.67 6.61 16.30
N THR A 67 1.76 6.98 15.64
CA THR A 67 3.08 7.08 16.28
C THR A 67 3.21 8.31 17.16
N ASN A 68 2.41 9.34 16.92
CA ASN A 68 2.39 10.58 17.70
C ASN A 68 1.82 10.37 19.11
N ASP A 69 0.92 9.40 19.25
CA ASP A 69 0.19 9.17 20.51
C ASP A 69 0.83 8.08 21.39
N LEU A 70 1.91 7.44 20.90
CA LEU A 70 2.55 6.31 21.56
C LEU A 70 3.94 6.67 22.06
N LYS A 71 4.22 6.31 23.31
CA LYS A 71 5.59 6.36 23.82
C LYS A 71 6.43 5.25 23.17
N PRO A 72 7.74 5.46 22.94
CA PRO A 72 8.63 4.48 22.32
C PRO A 72 8.54 3.07 22.93
N GLU A 73 8.49 2.96 24.25
CA GLU A 73 8.43 1.69 24.98
C GLU A 73 7.12 0.90 24.76
N CYS A 74 6.06 1.57 24.28
CA CYS A 74 4.77 0.94 24.02
C CYS A 74 4.69 0.22 22.66
N PHE A 75 5.61 0.51 21.73
CA PHE A 75 5.52 -0.03 20.36
C PHE A 75 5.67 -1.55 20.31
N LYS A 76 6.70 -2.12 20.95
CA LYS A 76 6.93 -3.57 20.91
C LYS A 76 5.77 -4.38 21.53
N PRO A 77 5.28 -4.05 22.75
CA PRO A 77 4.12 -4.72 23.32
C PRO A 77 2.85 -4.57 22.48
N LEU A 78 2.63 -3.37 21.92
CA LEU A 78 1.49 -3.12 21.04
C LEU A 78 1.56 -3.97 19.77
N PHE A 79 2.70 -3.99 19.08
CA PHE A 79 2.91 -4.81 17.89
C PHE A 79 2.75 -6.29 18.18
N ALA A 80 3.32 -6.80 19.28
CA ALA A 80 3.10 -8.18 19.70
C ALA A 80 1.61 -8.51 19.85
N THR A 81 0.83 -7.57 20.39
CA THR A 81 -0.61 -7.74 20.60
C THR A 81 -1.37 -7.68 19.28
N ILE A 82 -1.23 -6.60 18.51
CA ILE A 82 -2.05 -6.38 17.31
C ILE A 82 -1.75 -7.38 16.20
N LEU A 83 -0.48 -7.78 16.07
CA LEU A 83 -0.03 -8.69 15.01
C LEU A 83 -0.39 -10.15 15.31
N SER A 84 -0.71 -10.48 16.57
CA SER A 84 -1.17 -11.82 16.97
C SER A 84 -2.62 -12.12 16.60
N GLY A 85 -3.46 -11.09 16.46
CA GLY A 85 -4.88 -11.28 16.13
C GLY A 85 -5.20 -11.16 14.64
N SER A 86 -6.49 -11.06 14.36
CA SER A 86 -7.01 -11.00 12.99
C SER A 86 -7.06 -9.55 12.49
N TYR A 87 -6.37 -9.30 11.38
CA TYR A 87 -6.40 -8.06 10.62
C TYR A 87 -6.13 -8.34 9.14
N ASN A 88 -6.57 -7.44 8.25
CA ASN A 88 -6.22 -7.50 6.83
C ASN A 88 -5.69 -6.17 6.28
N ARG A 89 -5.73 -5.11 7.09
CA ARG A 89 -5.08 -3.84 6.79
C ARG A 89 -4.39 -3.30 8.03
N LEU A 90 -3.13 -2.89 7.88
CA LEU A 90 -2.37 -2.21 8.92
C LEU A 90 -1.98 -0.81 8.43
N VAL A 91 -2.28 0.21 9.23
CA VAL A 91 -1.93 1.60 8.95
C VAL A 91 -1.02 2.11 10.05
N LEU A 92 0.14 2.66 9.68
CA LEU A 92 1.05 3.36 10.58
C LEU A 92 1.08 4.84 10.19
N ALA A 93 0.55 5.69 11.06
CA ALA A 93 0.40 7.12 10.81
C ALA A 93 1.05 7.98 11.89
N GLY A 94 1.43 9.21 11.57
CA GLY A 94 2.13 10.12 12.47
C GLY A 94 3.33 10.77 11.79
N GLU A 95 4.22 11.38 12.56
CA GLU A 95 5.34 12.15 12.03
C GLU A 95 6.51 11.26 11.64
N CYS A 96 7.02 10.46 12.59
CA CYS A 96 8.15 9.58 12.36
C CYS A 96 8.02 8.27 13.15
N ILE A 97 8.83 7.29 12.78
CA ILE A 97 9.02 6.06 13.54
C ILE A 97 10.52 5.75 13.63
N ASN A 98 10.95 5.18 14.77
CA ASN A 98 12.29 4.63 14.88
C ASN A 98 12.44 3.41 13.95
N SER A 99 13.55 3.34 13.21
CA SER A 99 13.89 2.19 12.38
C SER A 99 13.76 0.86 13.12
N GLU A 100 14.17 0.75 14.38
CA GLU A 100 14.05 -0.51 15.16
C GLU A 100 12.59 -0.98 15.27
N HIS A 101 11.65 -0.08 15.52
CA HIS A 101 10.23 -0.42 15.59
C HIS A 101 9.66 -0.77 14.21
N LEU A 102 10.12 -0.09 13.16
CA LEU A 102 9.71 -0.41 11.80
C LEU A 102 10.24 -1.78 11.36
N LEU A 103 11.49 -2.13 11.71
CA LEU A 103 12.04 -3.47 11.49
C LEU A 103 11.20 -4.53 12.20
N ASP A 104 10.93 -4.35 13.50
CA ASP A 104 10.11 -5.27 14.29
C ASP A 104 8.71 -5.48 13.69
N LEU A 105 8.10 -4.40 13.17
CA LEU A 105 6.83 -4.48 12.47
C LEU A 105 6.94 -5.32 11.19
N MET A 106 7.95 -5.06 10.36
CA MET A 106 8.13 -5.71 9.05
C MET A 106 8.54 -7.19 9.16
N ASP A 107 9.22 -7.56 10.25
CA ASP A 107 9.57 -8.95 10.56
C ASP A 107 8.34 -9.77 10.98
N LYS A 108 7.42 -9.17 11.74
CA LYS A 108 6.30 -9.87 12.36
C LYS A 108 4.99 -9.77 11.58
N ALA A 109 4.82 -8.73 10.76
CA ALA A 109 3.59 -8.55 10.01
C ALA A 109 3.44 -9.62 8.92
N ARG A 110 2.22 -10.18 8.82
CA ARG A 110 1.86 -11.09 7.74
C ARG A 110 1.91 -10.36 6.40
N LEU A 111 2.49 -11.00 5.38
CA LEU A 111 2.65 -10.38 4.06
C LEU A 111 1.36 -10.33 3.25
N ASN A 112 0.37 -11.18 3.53
CA ASN A 112 -0.90 -11.25 2.81
C ASN A 112 -1.93 -10.16 3.23
N ILE A 113 -1.45 -8.99 3.65
CA ILE A 113 -2.27 -7.86 4.11
C ILE A 113 -2.05 -6.64 3.22
N GLU A 114 -2.88 -5.62 3.42
CA GLU A 114 -2.60 -4.27 2.97
C GLU A 114 -1.84 -3.47 4.04
N LEU A 115 -0.65 -2.97 3.71
CA LEU A 115 0.17 -2.13 4.58
C LEU A 115 0.13 -0.66 4.12
N HIS A 116 -0.16 0.28 5.02
CA HIS A 116 -0.11 1.71 4.71
C HIS A 116 0.79 2.41 5.72
N ILE A 117 1.86 3.04 5.25
CA ILE A 117 2.77 3.79 6.10
C ILE A 117 2.80 5.24 5.64
N SER A 118 2.31 6.12 6.50
CA SER A 118 2.28 7.57 6.31
C SER A 118 3.22 8.32 7.23
N VAL A 119 4.06 7.62 8.00
CA VAL A 119 5.14 8.23 8.79
C VAL A 119 6.39 8.42 7.94
N PHE A 120 7.22 9.39 8.29
CA PHE A 120 8.53 9.56 7.68
C PHE A 120 9.44 8.36 8.00
N ILE A 121 10.04 7.80 6.96
CA ILE A 121 11.03 6.71 7.02
C ILE A 121 12.39 7.27 6.62
N ARG A 122 13.44 6.95 7.39
CA ARG A 122 14.80 7.41 7.11
C ARG A 122 15.31 6.87 5.76
N GLY A 123 16.08 7.68 5.03
CA GLY A 123 16.55 7.38 3.66
C GLY A 123 17.40 6.10 3.53
N ASP A 124 18.06 5.69 4.60
CA ASP A 124 18.92 4.50 4.70
C ASP A 124 18.17 3.22 5.10
N PHE A 125 16.86 3.31 5.39
CA PHE A 125 16.06 2.15 5.80
C PHE A 125 16.03 1.05 4.74
N ARG A 126 16.30 -0.19 5.11
CA ARG A 126 16.20 -1.36 4.23
C ARG A 126 15.61 -2.54 4.99
N HIS A 127 14.75 -3.29 4.31
CA HIS A 127 14.16 -4.50 4.86
C HIS A 127 13.65 -5.42 3.75
N ASP A 128 13.94 -6.72 3.84
CA ASP A 128 13.64 -7.70 2.80
C ASP A 128 12.13 -7.87 2.54
N ASN A 129 11.30 -7.62 3.56
CA ASN A 129 9.85 -7.74 3.44
C ASN A 129 9.15 -6.45 2.95
N ALA A 130 9.84 -5.32 2.87
CA ALA A 130 9.17 -4.03 2.68
C ALA A 130 8.38 -3.94 1.35
N PHE A 131 8.74 -4.72 0.35
CA PHE A 131 8.07 -4.77 -0.96
C PHE A 131 7.38 -6.11 -1.24
N LYS A 132 7.19 -6.96 -0.21
CA LYS A 132 6.59 -8.30 -0.32
C LYS A 132 5.15 -8.37 0.17
N PHE A 133 4.57 -7.25 0.62
CA PHE A 133 3.17 -7.20 1.04
C PHE A 133 2.22 -7.32 -0.16
N GLN A 134 1.07 -7.95 0.05
CA GLN A 134 0.02 -8.12 -0.96
C GLN A 134 -0.40 -6.78 -1.55
N SER A 135 -0.53 -5.76 -0.71
CA SER A 135 -0.68 -4.39 -1.16
C SER A 135 0.05 -3.46 -0.20
N PHE A 136 0.67 -2.40 -0.69
CA PHE A 136 1.30 -1.43 0.18
C PHE A 136 1.28 0.00 -0.33
N THR A 137 1.22 0.94 0.62
CA THR A 137 1.37 2.37 0.37
C THR A 137 2.45 2.95 1.28
N TYR A 138 3.42 3.63 0.69
CA TYR A 138 4.42 4.43 1.40
C TYR A 138 4.24 5.89 1.00
N LEU A 139 3.90 6.78 1.93
CA LEU A 139 3.75 8.21 1.62
C LEU A 139 5.11 8.93 1.47
N HIS A 140 6.14 8.41 2.13
CA HIS A 140 7.52 8.93 2.07
C HIS A 140 8.46 7.80 1.62
N SER A 141 8.67 7.70 0.32
CA SER A 141 9.36 6.58 -0.32
C SER A 141 10.77 6.93 -0.81
N HIS A 142 11.34 8.03 -0.33
CA HIS A 142 12.70 8.49 -0.67
C HIS A 142 13.81 7.45 -0.43
N TRP A 143 13.55 6.46 0.41
CA TRP A 143 14.48 5.38 0.73
C TRP A 143 14.40 4.23 -0.29
N ALA A 144 13.31 4.11 -1.06
CA ALA A 144 13.11 3.05 -2.04
C ALA A 144 14.12 3.17 -3.19
N ARG A 145 14.59 2.03 -3.71
CA ARG A 145 15.41 1.94 -4.92
C ARG A 145 14.60 1.32 -6.05
N ILE A 146 15.00 1.62 -7.28
CA ILE A 146 14.35 1.04 -8.45
C ILE A 146 14.48 -0.49 -8.49
N GLU A 147 15.58 -1.02 -7.94
CA GLU A 147 15.79 -2.47 -7.81
C GLU A 147 14.81 -3.12 -6.83
N ASP A 148 14.38 -2.40 -5.78
CA ASP A 148 13.34 -2.88 -4.87
C ASP A 148 12.01 -3.05 -5.64
N LEU A 149 11.68 -2.09 -6.51
CA LEU A 149 10.49 -2.15 -7.37
C LEU A 149 10.57 -3.30 -8.39
N LYS A 150 11.74 -3.57 -8.96
CA LYS A 150 11.97 -4.70 -9.89
C LYS A 150 11.90 -6.06 -9.20
N SER A 151 12.12 -6.12 -7.88
CA SER A 151 12.06 -7.37 -7.11
C SER A 151 10.63 -7.84 -6.80
N ILE A 152 9.63 -6.99 -6.99
CA ILE A 152 8.23 -7.28 -6.66
C ILE A 152 7.69 -8.42 -7.50
N ARG A 153 6.98 -9.34 -6.84
CA ARG A 153 6.22 -10.43 -7.48
C ARG A 153 4.84 -10.54 -6.84
N ASN A 154 3.82 -10.80 -7.66
CA ASN A 154 2.45 -11.10 -7.24
C ASN A 154 1.81 -10.09 -6.26
N SER A 155 2.07 -8.79 -6.41
CA SER A 155 1.46 -7.74 -5.57
C SER A 155 0.21 -7.15 -6.24
N ASP A 156 -0.86 -6.90 -5.47
CA ASP A 156 -2.11 -6.34 -6.00
C ASP A 156 -2.01 -4.84 -6.25
N GLU A 157 -1.55 -4.08 -5.26
CA GLU A 157 -1.63 -2.63 -5.31
C GLU A 157 -0.45 -1.99 -4.58
N ILE A 158 0.31 -1.20 -5.32
CA ILE A 158 1.52 -0.53 -4.84
C ILE A 158 1.35 0.96 -5.04
N ARG A 159 1.56 1.73 -3.98
CA ARG A 159 1.58 3.19 -4.04
C ARG A 159 2.84 3.70 -3.37
N LEU A 160 3.77 4.18 -4.18
CA LEU A 160 4.96 4.86 -3.71
C LEU A 160 4.79 6.34 -3.95
N LYS A 161 4.78 7.14 -2.88
CA LYS A 161 4.80 8.58 -3.00
C LYS A 161 6.11 9.17 -2.55
N ASP A 162 6.41 10.36 -3.06
CA ASP A 162 7.56 11.15 -2.63
C ASP A 162 8.84 10.31 -2.78
N THR A 163 9.04 9.79 -4.00
CA THR A 163 10.17 8.94 -4.39
C THR A 163 11.32 9.78 -4.93
N LYS A 164 12.55 9.27 -4.81
CA LYS A 164 13.73 9.82 -5.51
C LYS A 164 13.87 9.34 -6.95
N PHE A 165 12.83 8.71 -7.48
CA PHE A 165 12.86 8.21 -8.85
C PHE A 165 12.77 9.37 -9.82
N ASN A 166 13.48 9.26 -10.93
CA ASN A 166 13.34 10.14 -12.08
C ASN A 166 12.68 9.39 -13.25
N CYS A 167 12.40 10.12 -14.33
CA CYS A 167 11.78 9.53 -15.53
C CYS A 167 12.59 8.35 -16.12
N GLY A 168 13.92 8.38 -16.01
CA GLY A 168 14.80 7.29 -16.45
C GLY A 168 14.68 6.03 -15.59
N ASP A 169 14.49 6.18 -14.28
CA ASP A 169 14.20 5.05 -13.39
C ASP A 169 12.88 4.38 -13.77
N ILE A 170 11.83 5.18 -14.04
CA ILE A 170 10.53 4.66 -14.49
C ILE A 170 10.67 3.94 -15.83
N ASN A 171 11.40 4.51 -16.80
CA ASN A 171 11.69 3.85 -18.07
C ASN A 171 12.41 2.51 -17.86
N SER A 172 13.45 2.48 -17.00
CA SER A 172 14.19 1.26 -16.63
C SER A 172 13.28 0.18 -16.02
N PHE A 173 12.36 0.58 -15.14
CA PHE A 173 11.36 -0.33 -14.59
C PHE A 173 10.40 -0.85 -15.65
N LEU A 174 9.89 0.00 -16.55
CA LEU A 174 8.96 -0.43 -17.59
C LEU A 174 9.61 -1.42 -18.56
N HIS A 175 10.86 -1.19 -18.98
CA HIS A 175 11.63 -2.15 -19.77
C HIS A 175 11.77 -3.50 -19.06
N TYR A 176 12.08 -3.46 -17.76
CA TYR A 176 12.14 -4.67 -16.95
C TYR A 176 10.77 -5.38 -16.89
N TRP A 177 9.69 -4.64 -16.63
CA TRP A 177 8.34 -5.18 -16.55
C TRP A 177 7.90 -5.79 -17.89
N VAL A 178 8.22 -5.17 -19.03
CA VAL A 178 7.91 -5.74 -20.36
C VAL A 178 8.63 -7.07 -20.58
N GLY A 179 9.91 -7.15 -20.19
CA GLY A 179 10.74 -8.35 -20.40
C GLY A 179 10.59 -9.45 -19.34
N CYS A 180 9.99 -9.15 -18.18
CA CYS A 180 9.88 -10.09 -17.06
C CYS A 180 9.07 -11.34 -17.42
N GLU A 181 9.53 -12.52 -16.98
CA GLU A 181 8.86 -13.79 -17.26
C GLU A 181 7.68 -14.08 -16.33
N GLU A 182 7.67 -13.42 -15.17
CA GLU A 182 6.69 -13.61 -14.10
C GLU A 182 5.76 -12.40 -13.96
N ASP A 183 4.56 -12.65 -13.42
CA ASP A 183 3.62 -11.60 -13.04
C ASP A 183 4.14 -10.81 -11.84
N MET A 184 4.43 -9.53 -12.06
CA MET A 184 5.02 -8.67 -11.02
C MET A 184 3.97 -8.04 -10.10
N LEU A 185 2.98 -7.38 -10.67
CA LEU A 185 2.00 -6.59 -9.94
C LEU A 185 0.73 -6.37 -10.75
N ASN A 186 -0.40 -6.07 -10.10
CA ASN A 186 -1.67 -5.70 -10.74
C ASN A 186 -1.83 -4.18 -10.93
N TYR A 187 -1.41 -3.39 -9.93
CA TYR A 187 -1.51 -1.94 -9.98
C TYR A 187 -0.34 -1.26 -9.26
N LEU A 188 0.27 -0.28 -9.93
CA LEU A 188 1.37 0.53 -9.41
C LEU A 188 1.02 2.00 -9.60
N ILE A 189 1.26 2.81 -8.57
CA ILE A 189 1.39 4.25 -8.63
C ILE A 189 2.75 4.65 -8.08
N VAL A 190 3.42 5.53 -8.82
CA VAL A 190 4.62 6.20 -8.38
C VAL A 190 4.41 7.71 -8.51
N GLU A 191 4.54 8.43 -7.40
CA GLU A 191 4.64 9.89 -7.37
C GLU A 191 6.11 10.26 -7.16
N LEU A 192 6.67 10.99 -8.11
CA LEU A 192 8.04 11.50 -8.07
C LEU A 192 8.12 12.67 -7.09
N GLU A 193 9.31 13.02 -6.63
CA GLU A 193 9.51 14.21 -5.81
C GLU A 193 9.03 15.49 -6.54
N LYS A 194 8.61 16.51 -5.78
CA LYS A 194 7.97 17.73 -6.34
C LYS A 194 8.81 18.47 -7.39
N ASN A 195 10.14 18.33 -7.33
CA ASN A 195 11.06 19.02 -8.23
C ASN A 195 11.31 18.24 -9.53
N GLU A 196 11.02 16.95 -9.55
CA GLU A 196 11.14 16.13 -10.75
C GLU A 196 9.91 16.33 -11.62
N LYS A 197 10.11 16.72 -12.87
CA LYS A 197 9.02 16.83 -13.84
C LYS A 197 8.91 15.53 -14.59
N VAL A 198 7.70 14.99 -14.61
CA VAL A 198 7.37 13.85 -15.45
C VAL A 198 7.48 14.26 -16.92
N ASP A 199 8.28 13.50 -17.67
CA ASP A 199 8.49 13.65 -19.10
C ASP A 199 8.09 12.35 -19.81
N GLU A 200 6.99 12.43 -20.56
CA GLU A 200 6.45 11.33 -21.35
C GLU A 200 7.48 10.74 -22.33
N GLN A 201 8.28 11.58 -22.99
CA GLN A 201 9.24 11.14 -24.00
C GLN A 201 10.36 10.31 -23.36
N ILE A 202 10.82 10.71 -22.17
CA ILE A 202 11.84 9.97 -21.43
C ILE A 202 11.27 8.65 -20.92
N ILE A 203 10.05 8.66 -20.35
CA ILE A 203 9.41 7.47 -19.79
C ILE A 203 9.14 6.43 -20.88
N LEU A 204 8.67 6.85 -22.05
CA LEU A 204 8.28 5.97 -23.16
C LEU A 204 9.43 5.61 -24.09
N LYS A 205 10.64 6.12 -23.85
CA LYS A 205 11.78 5.89 -24.72
C LYS A 205 12.03 4.40 -24.96
N ASP A 206 12.05 4.02 -26.23
CA ASP A 206 12.27 2.65 -26.72
C ASP A 206 11.20 1.63 -26.26
N ILE A 207 10.05 2.08 -25.77
CA ILE A 207 8.91 1.24 -25.40
C ILE A 207 7.87 1.31 -26.51
N LYS A 208 7.48 0.16 -27.06
CA LYS A 208 6.38 0.08 -28.01
C LYS A 208 5.05 0.32 -27.29
N THR A 209 4.37 1.40 -27.62
CA THR A 209 3.09 1.77 -27.03
C THR A 209 2.00 2.03 -28.07
N TYR A 210 0.75 1.93 -27.63
CA TYR A 210 -0.42 2.33 -28.41
C TYR A 210 -1.19 3.41 -27.63
N ASN A 211 -1.39 4.57 -28.23
CA ASN A 211 -2.09 5.66 -27.58
C ASN A 211 -3.57 5.29 -27.41
N ALA A 212 -4.04 5.24 -26.16
CA ALA A 212 -5.45 5.03 -25.87
C ALA A 212 -6.20 6.36 -25.80
N THR A 213 -5.64 7.33 -25.05
CA THR A 213 -6.17 8.68 -24.93
C THR A 213 -5.04 9.64 -24.58
N HIS A 214 -5.07 10.84 -25.14
CA HIS A 214 -4.16 11.93 -24.77
C HIS A 214 -5.00 13.17 -24.43
N ASP A 215 -4.97 13.59 -23.17
CA ASP A 215 -5.45 14.91 -22.77
C ASP A 215 -4.25 15.80 -22.42
N LYS A 216 -4.46 17.13 -22.36
CA LYS A 216 -3.37 18.10 -22.12
C LYS A 216 -2.59 17.92 -20.81
N LYS A 217 -3.04 17.08 -19.89
CA LYS A 217 -2.46 16.86 -18.55
C LYS A 217 -2.21 15.37 -18.23
N CYS A 218 -2.60 14.47 -19.13
CA CYS A 218 -2.66 13.04 -18.90
C CYS A 218 -2.53 12.25 -20.21
N GLY A 219 -1.41 11.57 -20.39
CA GLY A 219 -1.21 10.59 -21.45
C GLY A 219 -1.56 9.19 -20.98
N THR A 220 -2.36 8.44 -21.74
CA THR A 220 -2.65 7.02 -21.47
C THR A 220 -2.22 6.14 -22.64
N PHE A 221 -1.43 5.12 -22.32
CA PHE A 221 -0.74 4.24 -23.25
C PHE A 221 -1.03 2.79 -22.91
N MET A 222 -1.22 1.97 -23.94
CA MET A 222 -1.21 0.52 -23.80
C MET A 222 0.20 0.01 -24.11
N ILE A 223 0.74 -0.84 -23.24
CA ILE A 223 2.06 -1.46 -23.33
C ILE A 223 1.87 -2.97 -23.30
N ASN A 224 2.52 -3.66 -24.23
CA ASN A 224 2.50 -5.11 -24.26
C ASN A 224 3.73 -5.67 -23.56
N ALA A 225 3.50 -6.65 -22.71
CA ALA A 225 4.55 -7.50 -22.19
C ALA A 225 5.01 -8.51 -23.26
N ALA A 226 6.24 -9.02 -23.10
CA ALA A 226 6.67 -10.19 -23.84
C ALA A 226 5.79 -11.39 -23.46
N ASP A 227 5.26 -12.10 -24.46
CA ASP A 227 4.52 -13.34 -24.23
C ASP A 227 5.50 -14.44 -23.80
N ARG A 228 5.37 -14.89 -22.55
CA ARG A 228 6.18 -15.93 -21.93
C ARG A 228 5.23 -16.94 -21.31
N LYS A 229 5.54 -18.24 -21.42
CA LYS A 229 4.64 -19.36 -21.07
C LYS A 229 4.03 -19.27 -19.66
N GLN A 230 4.67 -18.59 -18.72
CA GLN A 230 4.25 -18.52 -17.31
C GLN A 230 3.53 -17.20 -16.95
N ARG A 231 3.47 -16.23 -17.87
CA ARG A 231 2.92 -14.89 -17.61
C ARG A 231 1.43 -14.82 -17.95
N LEU A 232 0.60 -14.33 -17.02
CA LEU A 232 -0.82 -14.12 -17.27
C LEU A 232 -1.13 -12.67 -17.63
N LEU A 233 -0.38 -11.71 -17.07
CA LEU A 233 -0.56 -10.28 -17.26
C LEU A 233 0.22 -9.77 -18.48
N LEU A 234 -0.43 -9.78 -19.64
CA LEU A 234 0.23 -9.48 -20.92
C LEU A 234 0.08 -8.02 -21.38
N VAL A 235 -0.85 -7.27 -20.79
CA VAL A 235 -1.15 -5.89 -21.21
C VAL A 235 -1.11 -4.95 -20.02
N GLY A 236 -0.44 -3.81 -20.18
CA GLY A 236 -0.35 -2.74 -19.21
C GLY A 236 -1.00 -1.46 -19.75
N LYS A 237 -1.90 -0.85 -18.97
CA LYS A 237 -2.33 0.53 -19.16
C LYS A 237 -1.43 1.43 -18.32
N LEU A 238 -0.54 2.14 -18.98
CA LEU A 238 0.28 3.18 -18.39
C LEU A 238 -0.46 4.51 -18.47
N THR A 239 -0.50 5.26 -17.38
CA THR A 239 -1.02 6.62 -17.34
C THR A 239 0.03 7.54 -16.73
N ILE A 240 0.33 8.62 -17.44
CA ILE A 240 1.34 9.62 -17.09
C ILE A 240 0.61 10.92 -16.76
N TYR A 241 0.73 11.39 -15.52
CA TYR A 241 0.04 12.58 -15.00
C TYR A 241 1.05 13.71 -14.80
N GLU A 242 1.30 14.49 -15.86
CA GLU A 242 2.29 15.58 -15.83
C GLU A 242 2.01 16.60 -14.71
N GLY A 243 0.74 17.01 -14.54
CA GLY A 243 0.36 17.98 -13.51
C GLY A 243 0.41 17.46 -12.07
N LYS A 244 0.74 16.18 -11.86
CA LYS A 244 0.83 15.55 -10.54
C LYS A 244 2.19 14.89 -10.28
N ASN A 245 3.15 15.01 -11.20
CA ASN A 245 4.43 14.29 -11.17
C ASN A 245 4.25 12.79 -10.85
N MET A 246 3.24 12.17 -11.46
CA MET A 246 2.80 10.83 -11.07
C MET A 246 2.66 9.94 -12.31
N VAL A 247 2.99 8.67 -12.15
CA VAL A 247 2.82 7.62 -13.16
C VAL A 247 2.05 6.47 -12.53
N SER A 248 1.15 5.86 -13.27
CA SER A 248 0.49 4.62 -12.85
C SER A 248 0.53 3.55 -13.93
N LEU A 249 0.74 2.30 -13.52
CA LEU A 249 0.66 1.13 -14.39
C LEU A 249 -0.42 0.19 -13.84
N GLN A 250 -1.43 -0.08 -14.64
CA GLN A 250 -2.43 -1.12 -14.36
C GLN A 250 -2.25 -2.26 -15.33
N THR A 251 -2.15 -3.50 -14.85
CA THR A 251 -1.93 -4.66 -15.71
C THR A 251 -3.18 -5.52 -15.79
N TYR A 252 -3.36 -6.18 -16.93
CA TYR A 252 -4.53 -7.00 -17.21
C TYR A 252 -4.13 -8.37 -17.73
N HIS A 253 -4.93 -9.34 -17.35
CA HIS A 253 -4.84 -10.69 -17.91
C HIS A 253 -5.29 -10.67 -19.37
N ALA A 254 -4.55 -11.36 -20.23
CA ALA A 254 -5.09 -11.73 -21.53
C ALA A 254 -6.08 -12.87 -21.34
N THR A 255 -7.29 -12.72 -21.90
CA THR A 255 -8.19 -13.86 -22.05
C THR A 255 -7.59 -14.87 -23.06
N ALA A 256 -8.08 -16.11 -23.05
CA ALA A 256 -7.65 -17.13 -24.01
C ALA A 256 -7.82 -16.67 -25.48
N GLU A 257 -8.88 -15.93 -25.78
CA GLU A 257 -9.10 -15.31 -27.10
C GLU A 257 -8.15 -14.15 -27.39
N GLY A 258 -7.84 -13.32 -26.37
CA GLY A 258 -6.90 -12.21 -26.51
C GLY A 258 -5.49 -12.66 -26.88
N ARG A 259 -5.02 -13.81 -26.36
CA ARG A 259 -3.69 -14.35 -26.70
C ARG A 259 -3.53 -14.65 -28.20
N ASN A 260 -4.57 -15.12 -28.87
CA ASN A 260 -4.50 -15.50 -30.30
C ASN A 260 -4.56 -14.30 -31.25
N ASN A 261 -5.19 -13.20 -30.83
CA ASN A 261 -5.38 -12.01 -31.68
C ASN A 261 -4.28 -10.94 -31.52
N PHE A 262 -3.54 -10.94 -30.40
CA PHE A 262 -2.44 -9.97 -30.16
C PHE A 262 -1.09 -10.40 -30.73
N LEU A 263 -0.96 -11.64 -31.23
CA LEU A 263 0.26 -12.21 -31.81
C LEU A 263 0.33 -12.11 -33.35
N GLN A 264 -0.67 -11.52 -33.99
CA GLN A 264 -0.66 -11.16 -35.43
C GLN A 264 -0.30 -9.69 -35.61
#